data_AF-A0A2A9KLD8-F1
#
_entry.id   AF-A0A2A9KLD8-F1
#
_cell.length_a   1.000
_cell.length_b   1.000
_cell.length_c   1.000
_cell.angle_alpha   90.00
_cell.angle_beta   90.00
_cell.angle_gamma   90.00
#
_symmetry.space_group_name_H-M   'P 1'
#
loop_
_entity.id
_entity.type
_entity.pdbx_description
1 polymer ?
#
loop_
_entity_poly.entity_id
_entity_poly.type
_entity_poly.pdbx_seq_one_letter_code
_entity_poly.pdbx_strand_id
1 'polypeptide(L)'
;MIQKKTPPSTSLRDPKASQRLTIEAMQQVAATRGGQCLSSAYVNVTTPLLWQCANRHRWHETPAYVKSGSWCKACVAAVWLKKVQEMAKERGGRCLSDIYVNSRTPMLWQCANKHQWHASQNRTSLGQWCRLCVANNELDAMRRIAGEHGGLCLSDAEHGEDPCYTRQRWFRLSRPSHHT
;
A
#
# COMPACT_ATOMS: atom_id res chain seq x y z
N MET A 1 -43.96 -52.97 34.92
CA MET A 1 -42.64 -52.77 34.28
C MET A 1 -42.78 -51.78 33.14
N ILE A 2 -41.85 -50.83 33.11
CA ILE A 2 -41.55 -49.82 32.07
C ILE A 2 -42.60 -48.71 31.84
N GLN A 3 -42.32 -47.57 32.48
CA GLN A 3 -42.88 -46.27 32.18
C GLN A 3 -42.40 -45.78 30.81
N LYS A 4 -43.33 -45.31 29.97
CA LYS A 4 -43.01 -44.51 28.78
C LYS A 4 -42.71 -43.09 29.24
N LYS A 5 -41.44 -42.72 29.29
CA LYS A 5 -41.01 -41.34 29.54
C LYS A 5 -41.23 -40.52 28.26
N THR A 6 -42.27 -39.70 28.25
CA THR A 6 -42.43 -38.58 27.32
C THR A 6 -41.32 -37.56 27.59
N PRO A 7 -40.62 -37.03 26.57
CA PRO A 7 -39.66 -35.97 26.78
C PRO A 7 -40.37 -34.67 27.17
N PRO A 8 -39.82 -33.86 28.09
CA PRO A 8 -40.44 -32.61 28.47
C PRO A 8 -40.28 -31.61 27.34
N SER A 9 -41.43 -31.16 26.84
CA SER A 9 -41.58 -29.91 26.12
C SER A 9 -41.12 -28.76 27.02
N THR A 10 -40.05 -28.08 26.65
CA THR A 10 -39.77 -26.72 27.12
C THR A 10 -39.57 -25.79 25.94
N SER A 11 -40.59 -24.94 25.82
CA SER A 11 -40.76 -23.82 24.90
C SER A 11 -39.78 -22.67 25.20
N LEU A 12 -39.76 -21.71 24.27
CA LEU A 12 -39.33 -20.31 24.38
C LEU A 12 -37.87 -20.01 23.98
N ARG A 13 -37.67 -19.80 22.67
CA ARG A 13 -36.64 -18.88 22.15
C ARG A 13 -37.32 -17.57 21.78
N ASP A 14 -36.94 -16.49 22.47
CA ASP A 14 -36.87 -15.07 22.05
C ASP A 14 -36.69 -14.22 23.34
N PRO A 15 -36.09 -13.00 23.36
CA PRO A 15 -35.71 -12.12 22.24
C PRO A 15 -34.27 -11.53 22.32
N LYS A 16 -33.72 -11.12 21.18
CA LYS A 16 -32.48 -10.33 21.03
C LYS A 16 -31.21 -10.98 21.62
N ALA A 17 -30.69 -11.99 20.92
CA ALA A 17 -29.33 -12.46 21.13
C ALA A 17 -28.35 -11.30 20.86
N SER A 18 -27.91 -10.61 21.92
CA SER A 18 -26.64 -9.90 21.91
C SER A 18 -25.61 -10.94 21.46
N GLN A 19 -25.13 -10.81 20.22
CA GLN A 19 -24.21 -11.74 19.57
C GLN A 19 -23.06 -12.00 20.54
N ARG A 20 -23.10 -13.12 21.27
CA ARG A 20 -21.96 -13.53 22.09
C ARG A 20 -20.81 -13.69 21.11
N LEU A 21 -19.79 -12.89 21.32
CA LEU A 21 -18.61 -12.90 20.47
C LEU A 21 -17.86 -14.17 20.82
N THR A 22 -18.05 -15.21 20.03
CA THR A 22 -17.35 -16.49 20.19
C THR A 22 -16.31 -16.66 19.10
N ILE A 23 -15.41 -17.63 19.29
CA ILE A 23 -14.40 -17.94 18.28
C ILE A 23 -15.05 -18.45 16.99
N GLU A 24 -16.16 -19.20 17.08
CA GLU A 24 -16.93 -19.68 15.93
C GLU A 24 -17.53 -18.51 15.14
N ALA A 25 -18.04 -17.48 15.84
CA ALA A 25 -18.51 -16.27 15.18
C ALA A 25 -17.38 -15.56 14.42
N MET A 26 -16.15 -15.57 14.94
CA MET A 26 -15.00 -14.99 14.24
C MET A 26 -14.57 -15.84 13.04
N GLN A 27 -14.63 -17.17 13.16
CA GLN A 27 -14.37 -18.10 12.05
C GLN A 27 -15.39 -17.92 10.92
N GLN A 28 -16.68 -17.73 11.25
CA GLN A 28 -17.72 -17.42 10.27
C GLN A 28 -17.45 -16.08 9.56
N VAL A 29 -17.08 -15.04 10.30
CA VAL A 29 -16.70 -13.74 9.72
C VAL A 29 -15.50 -13.88 8.78
N ALA A 30 -14.56 -14.77 9.09
CA ALA A 30 -13.45 -15.03 8.19
C ALA A 30 -13.89 -15.78 6.92
N ALA A 31 -14.74 -16.79 7.08
CA ALA A 31 -15.27 -17.61 5.98
C ALA A 31 -16.09 -16.78 4.98
N THR A 32 -16.94 -15.87 5.45
CA THR A 32 -17.73 -14.97 4.56
C THR A 32 -16.85 -14.05 3.72
N ARG A 33 -15.60 -13.80 4.14
CA ARG A 33 -14.60 -13.00 3.41
C ARG A 33 -13.58 -13.86 2.66
N GLY A 34 -13.85 -15.15 2.50
CA GLY A 34 -12.97 -16.09 1.80
C GLY A 34 -11.64 -16.34 2.51
N GLY A 35 -11.60 -16.18 3.83
CA GLY A 35 -10.42 -16.45 4.65
C GLY A 35 -10.72 -17.33 5.86
N GLN A 36 -9.78 -17.38 6.79
CA GLN A 36 -9.81 -18.24 7.97
C GLN A 36 -9.34 -17.46 9.20
N CYS A 37 -10.01 -17.70 10.34
CA CYS A 37 -9.47 -17.35 11.64
C CYS A 37 -8.67 -18.56 12.13
N LEU A 38 -7.37 -18.39 12.33
CA LEU A 38 -6.44 -19.45 12.75
C LEU A 38 -6.31 -19.55 14.27
N SER A 39 -6.82 -18.57 15.01
CA SER A 39 -6.86 -18.62 16.47
C SER A 39 -7.87 -19.65 16.96
N SER A 40 -7.50 -20.39 18.01
CA SER A 40 -8.36 -21.38 18.67
C SER A 40 -9.17 -20.80 19.83
N ALA A 41 -8.77 -19.65 20.38
CA ALA A 41 -9.40 -19.02 21.53
C ALA A 41 -9.79 -17.56 21.23
N TYR A 42 -10.95 -17.17 21.75
CA TYR A 42 -11.42 -15.79 21.75
C TYR A 42 -11.52 -15.31 23.20
N VAL A 43 -10.77 -14.27 23.53
CA VAL A 43 -10.77 -13.68 24.88
C VAL A 43 -11.73 -12.49 24.94
N ASN A 44 -11.55 -11.51 24.07
CA ASN A 44 -12.36 -10.29 24.00
C ASN A 44 -12.18 -9.62 22.62
N VAL A 45 -12.88 -8.49 22.41
CA VAL A 45 -12.87 -7.77 21.12
C VAL A 45 -11.55 -7.06 20.81
N THR A 46 -10.74 -6.79 21.82
CA THR A 46 -9.47 -6.05 21.71
C THR A 46 -8.26 -6.97 21.62
N THR A 47 -8.41 -8.25 21.93
CA THR A 47 -7.34 -9.24 21.82
C THR A 47 -7.15 -9.59 20.34
N PRO A 48 -5.95 -9.41 19.77
CA PRO A 48 -5.68 -9.76 18.39
C PRO A 48 -5.86 -11.27 18.16
N LEU A 49 -6.55 -11.62 17.08
CA LEU A 49 -6.59 -12.97 16.56
C LEU A 49 -5.70 -13.08 15.33
N LEU A 50 -5.28 -14.29 15.01
CA LEU A 50 -4.54 -14.59 13.80
C LEU A 50 -5.53 -14.90 12.67
N TRP A 51 -5.46 -14.10 11.61
CA TRP A 51 -6.31 -14.22 10.42
C TRP A 51 -5.50 -14.65 9.21
N GLN A 52 -6.14 -15.31 8.26
CA GLN A 52 -5.60 -15.64 6.95
C GLN A 52 -6.63 -15.29 5.86
N CYS A 53 -6.23 -14.63 4.77
CA CYS A 53 -7.12 -14.37 3.63
C CYS A 53 -6.95 -15.44 2.53
N ALA A 54 -7.79 -15.37 1.49
CA ALA A 54 -7.71 -16.25 0.31
C ALA A 54 -6.33 -16.28 -0.34
N ASN A 55 -5.63 -15.13 -0.36
CA ASN A 55 -4.27 -15.00 -0.89
C ASN A 55 -3.19 -15.48 0.10
N ARG A 56 -3.55 -16.27 1.11
CA ARG A 56 -2.67 -16.85 2.14
C ARG A 56 -1.93 -15.85 3.05
N HIS A 57 -2.10 -14.54 2.88
CA HIS A 57 -1.54 -13.56 3.81
C HIS A 57 -2.07 -13.79 5.22
N ARG A 58 -1.16 -13.81 6.20
CA ARG A 58 -1.47 -13.95 7.61
C ARG A 58 -1.20 -12.66 8.35
N TRP A 59 -2.09 -12.26 9.26
CA TRP A 59 -1.88 -11.07 10.07
C TRP A 59 -2.61 -11.17 11.40
N HIS A 60 -2.10 -10.45 12.40
CA HIS A 60 -2.75 -10.29 13.70
C HIS A 60 -3.62 -9.04 13.67
N GLU A 61 -4.88 -9.17 14.05
CA GLU A 61 -5.78 -8.03 14.12
C GLU A 61 -6.93 -8.29 15.08
N THR A 62 -7.47 -7.22 15.62
CA THR A 62 -8.58 -7.31 16.57
C THR A 62 -9.89 -7.67 15.86
N PRO A 63 -10.73 -8.51 16.48
CA PRO A 63 -12.10 -8.77 16.05
C PRO A 63 -12.91 -7.49 15.77
N ALA A 64 -12.75 -6.45 16.59
CA ALA A 64 -13.42 -5.16 16.40
C ALA A 64 -13.07 -4.52 15.04
N TYR A 65 -11.78 -4.48 14.71
CA TYR A 65 -11.30 -3.88 13.47
C TYR A 65 -11.66 -4.72 12.23
N VAL A 66 -11.65 -6.04 12.38
CA VAL A 66 -12.12 -6.94 11.31
C VAL A 66 -13.62 -6.77 11.07
N LYS A 67 -14.42 -6.59 12.12
CA LYS A 67 -15.86 -6.36 12.00
C LYS A 67 -16.18 -5.00 11.39
N SER A 68 -15.39 -3.97 11.66
CA SER A 68 -15.60 -2.63 11.08
C SER A 68 -15.31 -2.54 9.57
N GLY A 69 -14.86 -3.62 8.93
CA GLY A 69 -14.69 -3.72 7.47
C GLY A 69 -13.24 -3.86 7.02
N SER A 70 -12.28 -3.68 7.91
CA SER A 70 -10.87 -3.90 7.58
C SER A 70 -10.57 -5.39 7.46
N TRP A 71 -9.85 -5.80 6.43
CA TRP A 71 -9.56 -7.20 6.19
C TRP A 71 -8.05 -7.43 6.03
N CYS A 72 -7.58 -7.65 4.80
CA CYS A 72 -6.18 -7.90 4.53
C CYS A 72 -5.48 -6.67 3.94
N LYS A 73 -4.62 -6.01 4.73
CA LYS A 73 -3.85 -4.83 4.30
C LYS A 73 -2.92 -5.14 3.12
N ALA A 74 -2.34 -6.34 3.05
CA ALA A 74 -1.50 -6.76 1.93
C ALA A 74 -2.30 -6.89 0.61
N CYS A 75 -3.51 -7.44 0.66
CA CYS A 75 -4.39 -7.49 -0.53
C CYS A 75 -4.77 -6.08 -1.00
N VAL A 76 -5.13 -5.20 -0.06
CA VAL A 76 -5.46 -3.80 -0.37
C VAL A 76 -4.25 -3.09 -0.98
N ALA A 77 -3.07 -3.24 -0.38
CA ALA A 77 -1.81 -2.70 -0.91
C ALA A 77 -1.51 -3.19 -2.33
N ALA A 78 -1.70 -4.48 -2.61
CA ALA A 78 -1.49 -5.04 -3.95
C ALA A 78 -2.46 -4.44 -4.99
N VAL A 79 -3.73 -4.22 -4.63
CA VAL A 79 -4.70 -3.54 -5.51
C VAL A 79 -4.28 -2.09 -5.77
N TRP A 80 -3.85 -1.36 -4.74
CA TRP A 80 -3.37 0.01 -4.90
C TRP A 80 -2.10 0.09 -5.72
N LEU A 81 -1.16 -0.82 -5.51
CA LEU A 81 0.06 -0.89 -6.30
C LEU A 81 -0.25 -1.00 -7.80
N LYS A 82 -1.18 -1.89 -8.18
CA LYS A 82 -1.62 -2.03 -9.57
C LYS A 82 -2.22 -0.72 -10.11
N LYS A 83 -3.06 -0.04 -9.33
CA LYS A 83 -3.64 1.27 -9.71
C LYS A 83 -2.56 2.33 -9.92
N VAL A 84 -1.55 2.38 -9.04
CA VAL A 84 -0.43 3.32 -9.16
C VAL A 84 0.42 3.02 -10.39
N GLN A 85 0.70 1.74 -10.65
CA GLN A 85 1.41 1.32 -11.85
C GLN A 85 0.65 1.67 -13.12
N GLU A 86 -0.68 1.52 -13.14
CA GLU A 86 -1.51 1.87 -14.30
C GLU A 86 -1.53 3.39 -14.56
N MET A 87 -1.71 4.20 -13.51
CA MET A 87 -1.55 5.66 -13.58
C MET A 87 -0.20 6.05 -14.18
N ALA A 88 0.86 5.31 -13.81
CA ALA A 88 2.18 5.62 -14.33
C ALA A 88 2.29 5.35 -15.83
N LYS A 89 1.68 4.26 -16.32
CA LYS A 89 1.63 3.89 -17.73
C LYS A 89 0.81 4.89 -18.55
N GLU A 90 -0.35 5.31 -18.05
CA GLU A 90 -1.21 6.32 -18.70
C GLU A 90 -0.46 7.64 -18.98
N ARG A 91 0.56 7.94 -18.17
CA ARG A 91 1.44 9.11 -18.32
C ARG A 91 2.74 8.82 -19.07
N GLY A 92 2.81 7.68 -19.77
CA GLY A 92 3.98 7.28 -20.55
C GLY A 92 5.19 6.87 -19.70
N GLY A 93 5.01 6.56 -18.42
CA GLY A 93 6.09 6.12 -17.54
C GLY A 93 5.79 4.81 -16.82
N ARG A 94 6.52 4.57 -15.73
CA ARG A 94 6.46 3.34 -14.92
C ARG A 94 6.66 3.68 -13.46
N CYS A 95 5.93 2.98 -12.60
CA CYS A 95 6.29 2.89 -11.18
C CYS A 95 7.17 1.65 -11.01
N LEU A 96 8.40 1.84 -10.50
CA LEU A 96 9.41 0.79 -10.32
C LEU A 96 9.37 0.18 -8.92
N SER A 97 8.52 0.67 -8.03
CA SER A 97 8.33 0.08 -6.70
C SER A 97 7.45 -1.16 -6.76
N ASP A 98 7.80 -2.17 -5.96
CA ASP A 98 7.05 -3.44 -5.85
C ASP A 98 6.06 -3.48 -4.69
N ILE A 99 6.05 -2.44 -3.84
CA ILE A 99 5.25 -2.39 -2.63
C ILE A 99 4.58 -1.02 -2.52
N TYR A 100 3.27 -1.03 -2.22
CA TYR A 100 2.51 0.16 -1.87
C TYR A 100 2.24 0.17 -0.35
N VAL A 101 2.77 1.17 0.35
CA VAL A 101 2.54 1.33 1.80
C VAL A 101 1.36 2.26 2.06
N ASN A 102 1.40 3.46 1.48
CA ASN A 102 0.33 4.46 1.51
C ASN A 102 0.63 5.55 0.47
N SER A 103 -0.28 6.52 0.31
CA SER A 103 -0.18 7.59 -0.70
C SER A 103 0.89 8.66 -0.45
N ARG A 104 1.48 8.68 0.77
CA ARG A 104 2.52 9.63 1.20
C ARG A 104 3.92 9.02 1.19
N THR A 105 4.03 7.70 1.25
CA THR A 105 5.33 7.00 1.17
C THR A 105 5.94 7.25 -0.21
N PRO A 106 7.22 7.67 -0.31
CA PRO A 106 7.90 7.80 -1.58
C PRO A 106 7.96 6.46 -2.32
N MET A 107 7.69 6.50 -3.62
CA MET A 107 7.82 5.41 -4.58
C MET A 107 8.82 5.82 -5.66
N LEU A 108 9.43 4.85 -6.32
CA LEU A 108 10.35 5.06 -7.42
C LEU A 108 9.56 5.12 -8.74
N TRP A 109 9.80 6.17 -9.52
CA TRP A 109 9.13 6.43 -10.79
C TRP A 109 10.14 6.54 -11.91
N GLN A 110 9.68 6.26 -13.13
CA GLN A 110 10.43 6.46 -14.36
C GLN A 110 9.52 7.06 -15.44
N CYS A 111 9.97 8.12 -16.14
CA CYS A 111 9.21 8.69 -17.27
C CYS A 111 9.59 8.05 -18.61
N ALA A 112 8.95 8.47 -19.70
CA ALA A 112 9.26 8.03 -21.06
C ALA A 112 10.75 8.25 -21.43
N ASN A 113 11.31 9.40 -21.01
CA ASN A 113 12.70 9.79 -21.22
C ASN A 113 13.68 9.12 -20.22
N LYS A 114 13.26 8.05 -19.53
CA LYS A 114 14.06 7.24 -18.60
C LYS A 114 14.57 7.93 -17.33
N HIS A 115 14.25 9.20 -17.11
CA HIS A 115 14.52 9.87 -15.83
C HIS A 115 13.85 9.13 -14.69
N GLN A 116 14.58 8.94 -13.58
CA GLN A 116 14.08 8.29 -12.38
C GLN A 116 14.04 9.27 -11.21
N TRP A 117 13.02 9.15 -10.37
CA TRP A 117 12.91 9.98 -9.17
C TRP A 117 12.07 9.31 -8.09
N HIS A 118 12.29 9.74 -6.85
CA HIS A 118 11.48 9.35 -5.71
C HIS A 118 10.39 10.40 -5.45
N ALA A 119 9.13 9.97 -5.46
CA ALA A 119 8.00 10.83 -5.12
C ALA A 119 6.86 10.01 -4.54
N SER A 120 6.04 10.63 -3.70
CA SER A 120 4.81 9.99 -3.23
C SER A 120 3.73 10.03 -4.31
N GLN A 121 2.83 9.04 -4.31
CA GLN A 121 1.72 8.97 -5.27
C GLN A 121 0.90 10.27 -5.29
N ASN A 122 0.62 10.87 -4.14
CA ASN A 122 -0.12 12.14 -4.07
C ASN A 122 0.58 13.27 -4.83
N ARG A 123 1.91 13.41 -4.67
CA ARG A 123 2.68 14.45 -5.37
C ARG A 123 2.68 14.19 -6.86
N THR A 124 2.90 12.94 -7.24
CA THR A 124 2.90 12.54 -8.64
C THR A 124 1.54 12.80 -9.28
N SER A 125 0.42 12.44 -8.64
CA SER A 125 -0.92 12.66 -9.19
C SER A 125 -1.28 14.13 -9.36
N LEU A 126 -0.82 15.02 -8.48
CA LEU A 126 -1.10 16.47 -8.50
C LEU A 126 -0.31 17.27 -9.58
N GLY A 127 0.24 16.59 -10.58
CA GLY A 127 0.88 17.23 -11.75
C GLY A 127 2.41 17.33 -11.67
N GLN A 128 3.04 16.94 -10.56
CA GLN A 128 4.50 16.86 -10.47
C GLN A 128 4.99 15.51 -11.01
N TRP A 129 4.99 15.37 -12.34
CA TRP A 129 5.47 14.17 -13.03
C TRP A 129 7.01 14.11 -13.06
N CYS A 130 7.65 14.56 -14.14
CA CYS A 130 9.11 14.53 -14.27
C CYS A 130 9.65 15.95 -14.44
N ARG A 131 10.42 16.44 -13.46
CA ARG A 131 11.02 17.79 -13.49
C ARG A 131 12.06 17.94 -14.58
N LEU A 132 12.83 16.88 -14.85
CA LEU A 132 13.83 16.88 -15.92
C LEU A 132 13.18 16.99 -17.30
N CYS A 133 12.02 16.36 -17.52
CA CYS A 133 11.27 16.55 -18.77
C CYS A 133 10.73 17.98 -18.93
N VAL A 134 10.26 18.60 -17.84
CA VAL A 134 9.79 20.00 -17.88
C VAL A 134 10.95 20.94 -18.23
N ALA A 135 12.09 20.80 -17.56
CA ALA A 135 13.28 21.61 -17.83
C ALA A 135 13.80 21.43 -19.26
N ASN A 136 13.83 20.20 -19.78
CA ASN A 136 14.27 19.93 -21.15
C ASN A 136 13.33 20.59 -22.18
N ASN A 137 12.01 20.51 -21.98
CA ASN A 137 11.06 21.15 -22.89
C ASN A 137 11.20 22.68 -22.91
N GLU A 138 11.50 23.31 -21.76
CA GLU A 138 11.79 24.75 -21.67
C GLU A 138 13.09 25.09 -22.41
N LEU A 139 14.14 24.30 -22.23
CA LEU A 139 15.42 24.46 -22.92
C LEU A 139 15.26 24.32 -24.45
N ASP A 140 14.47 23.36 -24.91
CA ASP A 140 14.16 23.16 -26.33
C ASP A 140 13.37 24.35 -26.92
N ALA A 141 12.48 24.96 -26.13
CA ALA A 141 11.79 26.19 -26.53
C ALA A 141 12.76 27.37 -26.64
N MET A 142 13.67 27.54 -25.68
CA MET A 142 14.69 28.59 -25.71
C MET A 142 15.63 28.44 -26.91
N ARG A 143 16.05 27.20 -27.20
CA ARG A 143 16.88 26.86 -28.38
C ARG A 143 16.19 27.22 -29.70
N ARG A 144 14.88 26.96 -29.81
CA ARG A 144 14.08 27.32 -30.99
C ARG A 144 14.03 28.84 -31.22
N ILE A 145 13.71 29.60 -30.17
CA ILE A 145 13.63 31.07 -30.24
C ILE A 145 15.00 31.66 -30.60
N ALA A 146 16.09 31.16 -30.01
CA ALA A 146 17.43 31.60 -30.36
C ALA A 146 17.69 31.42 -31.87
N GLY A 147 17.36 30.25 -32.43
CA GLY A 147 17.50 29.97 -33.86
C GLY A 147 16.66 30.89 -34.75
N GLU A 148 15.41 31.19 -34.37
CA GLU A 148 14.52 32.11 -35.08
C GLU A 148 15.10 33.54 -35.18
N HIS A 149 15.89 33.94 -34.19
CA HIS A 149 16.54 35.25 -34.13
C HIS A 149 18.01 35.23 -34.58
N GLY A 150 18.48 34.14 -35.21
CA GLY A 150 19.86 34.01 -35.68
C GLY A 150 20.91 33.84 -34.58
N GLY A 151 20.48 33.51 -33.36
CA GLY A 151 21.33 33.22 -32.21
C GLY A 151 21.44 31.72 -31.91
N LEU A 152 22.34 31.37 -30.98
CA LEU A 152 22.53 30.00 -30.49
C LEU A 152 22.43 29.97 -28.96
N CYS A 153 21.61 29.07 -28.43
CA CYS A 153 21.50 28.86 -26.98
C CYS A 153 22.52 27.80 -26.53
N LEU A 154 23.45 28.19 -25.65
CA LEU A 154 24.55 27.35 -25.16
C LEU A 154 24.26 26.67 -23.80
N SER A 155 23.05 26.79 -23.26
CA SER A 155 22.71 26.13 -21.99
C SER A 155 22.51 24.63 -22.18
N ASP A 156 23.00 23.87 -21.20
CA ASP A 156 22.83 22.42 -21.11
C ASP A 156 21.92 22.06 -19.94
N ALA A 157 21.03 21.11 -20.17
CA ALA A 157 20.22 20.50 -19.12
C ALA A 157 21.04 19.58 -18.18
N GLU A 158 22.29 19.27 -18.56
CA GLU A 158 23.16 18.33 -17.84
C GLU A 158 23.97 19.02 -16.74
N HIS A 159 23.27 19.57 -15.75
CA HIS A 159 23.84 19.67 -14.40
C HIS A 159 22.83 19.06 -13.43
N GLY A 160 22.61 17.77 -13.60
CA GLY A 160 21.74 16.93 -12.79
C GLY A 160 22.52 15.85 -12.06
N GLU A 161 23.65 16.19 -11.44
CA GLU A 161 24.22 15.35 -10.40
C GLU A 161 23.24 15.32 -9.22
N ASP A 162 22.51 14.21 -9.15
CA ASP A 162 21.98 13.54 -7.97
C ASP A 162 21.27 14.38 -6.89
N PRO A 163 19.92 14.42 -6.87
CA PRO A 163 19.18 14.86 -5.70
C PRO A 163 19.02 13.73 -4.67
N CYS A 164 20.12 13.06 -4.30
CA CYS A 164 20.40 12.70 -2.91
C CYS A 164 20.59 13.98 -2.06
N TYR A 165 19.63 14.92 -2.11
CA TYR A 165 19.47 16.00 -1.16
C TYR A 165 18.03 16.50 -1.29
N THR A 166 17.10 15.99 -0.48
CA THR A 166 17.07 16.41 0.92
C THR A 166 16.25 15.45 1.79
N ARG A 167 16.88 15.09 2.92
CA ARG A 167 16.30 14.64 4.20
C ARG A 167 15.82 13.19 4.30
N GLN A 168 16.71 12.29 4.72
CA GLN A 168 16.84 11.87 6.13
C GLN A 168 17.97 10.84 6.29
N ARG A 169 18.88 11.07 7.25
CA ARG A 169 19.74 10.06 7.90
C ARG A 169 19.02 8.71 7.97
N TRP A 170 19.62 7.59 7.54
CA TRP A 170 19.54 6.28 8.21
C TRP A 170 20.65 5.35 7.69
N PHE A 171 21.32 4.68 8.64
CA PHE A 171 22.42 3.70 8.54
C PHE A 171 23.85 4.16 8.23
N ARG A 172 24.51 4.56 9.32
CA ARG A 172 25.95 4.42 9.54
C ARG A 172 26.23 2.92 9.74
N LEU A 173 27.02 2.29 8.86
CA LEU A 173 27.78 1.10 9.20
C LEU A 173 29.23 1.30 8.76
N SER A 174 30.08 1.20 9.77
CA SER A 174 31.51 1.48 9.84
C SER A 174 32.33 0.73 8.78
N ARG A 175 33.34 1.40 8.21
CA ARG A 175 34.52 0.73 7.64
C ARG A 175 35.77 1.11 8.44
N PRO A 176 36.67 0.15 8.74
CA PRO A 176 37.84 0.37 9.55
C PRO A 176 38.94 1.10 8.79
N SER A 177 39.68 1.93 9.52
CA SER A 177 40.87 2.64 9.05
C SER A 177 42.00 1.65 8.78
N HIS A 178 42.48 1.59 7.55
CA HIS A 178 43.84 1.13 7.26
C HIS A 178 44.70 2.37 7.02
N HIS A 179 45.68 2.58 7.89
CA HIS A 179 46.88 3.35 7.57
C HIS A 179 48.08 2.45 7.84
N THR A 180 48.92 2.35 6.81
CA THR A 180 50.30 1.90 6.82
C THR A 180 51.17 2.76 7.72
#